data_AF-A0A961BRG5-F1
#
_entry.id   AF-A0A961BRG5-F1
#
_cell.length_a   1.000
_cell.length_b   1.000
_cell.length_c   1.000
_cell.angle_alpha   90.00
_cell.angle_beta   90.00
_cell.angle_gamma   90.00
#
_symmetry.space_group_name_H-M   'P 1'
#
loop_
_entity.id
_entity.type
_entity.pdbx_description
1 polymer ?
#
loop_
_entity_poly.entity_id
_entity_poly.type
_entity_poly.pdbx_seq_one_letter_code
_entity_poly.pdbx_strand_id
1 'polypeptide(L)' 'MEVTALLAGLTASQRAAVTSPAAPLCIVAGAGSGKTRVLTRRIAHRCSTEEL' A
#
# COMPACT_ATOMS: atom_id res chain seq x y z
N MET A 1 -14.59 -2.23 3.82
CA MET A 1 -13.50 -2.36 4.81
C MET A 1 -13.15 -0.98 5.29
N GLU A 2 -12.86 -0.81 6.58
CA GLU A 2 -12.46 0.49 7.10
C GLU A 2 -11.00 0.79 6.66
N VAL A 3 -10.75 2.01 6.16
CA VAL A 3 -9.47 2.39 5.50
C VAL A 3 -8.29 2.26 6.46
N THR A 4 -8.51 2.52 7.74
CA THR A 4 -7.52 2.46 8.81
C THR A 4 -7.05 1.02 9.06
N ALA A 5 -7.95 0.04 8.93
CA ALA A 5 -7.62 -1.39 8.95
C ALA A 5 -6.69 -1.79 7.82
N LEU A 6 -6.74 -1.12 6.65
CA LEU A 6 -5.82 -1.35 5.52
C LEU A 6 -4.40 -0.88 5.81
N LEU A 7 -4.18 -0.02 6.80
CA LEU A 7 -2.84 0.44 7.16
C LEU A 7 -2.28 -0.23 8.42
N ALA A 8 -3.11 -0.99 9.15
CA ALA A 8 -2.70 -1.71 10.34
C ALA A 8 -1.62 -2.76 10.03
N GLY A 9 -0.60 -2.85 10.89
CA GLY A 9 0.49 -3.83 10.79
C GLY A 9 1.50 -3.58 9.65
N LEU A 10 1.40 -2.45 8.95
CA LEU A 10 2.39 -2.03 7.96
C LEU A 10 3.54 -1.28 8.65
N THR A 11 4.77 -1.50 8.15
CA THR A 11 5.90 -0.63 8.50
C THR A 11 5.69 0.78 7.94
N ALA A 12 6.49 1.75 8.38
CA ALA A 12 6.43 3.11 7.85
C ALA A 12 6.63 3.15 6.31
N SER A 13 7.60 2.41 5.77
CA SER A 13 7.86 2.35 4.33
C SER A 13 6.73 1.67 3.54
N GLN A 14 6.15 0.61 4.09
CA GLN A 14 5.00 -0.07 3.47
C GLN A 14 3.76 0.82 3.48
N ARG A 15 3.50 1.54 4.58
CA ARG A 15 2.40 2.50 4.69
C ARG A 15 2.56 3.61 3.64
N ALA A 16 3.74 4.21 3.55
CA ALA A 16 4.04 5.23 2.55
C ALA A 16 3.82 4.70 1.12
N ALA A 17 4.22 3.45 0.84
CA ALA A 17 3.97 2.82 -0.44
C ALA A 17 2.48 2.54 -0.72
N VAL A 18 1.67 2.22 0.30
CA VAL A 18 0.23 2.00 0.15
C VAL A 18 -0.52 3.32 -0.08
N THR A 19 -0.14 4.39 0.63
CA THR A 19 -0.83 5.70 0.59
C THR A 19 -0.21 6.69 -0.40
N SER A 20 0.79 6.29 -1.18
CA SER A 20 1.44 7.20 -2.12
C SER A 20 0.50 7.56 -3.29
N PRO A 21 0.28 8.85 -3.60
CA PRO A 21 -0.61 9.30 -4.66
C PRO A 21 0.00 9.14 -6.06
N ALA A 22 1.25 8.70 -6.18
CA ALA A 22 1.92 8.57 -7.48
C ALA A 22 1.21 7.54 -8.38
N ALA A 23 0.87 7.93 -9.61
CA ALA A 23 0.25 7.03 -10.58
C ALA A 23 1.23 5.91 -11.01
N PRO A 24 2.45 6.22 -11.52
CA PRO A 24 3.54 5.26 -11.55
C PRO A 24 4.28 5.27 -10.21
N LEU A 25 4.43 4.09 -9.60
CA LEU A 25 5.24 3.92 -8.39
C LEU A 25 6.20 2.74 -8.56
N CYS A 26 7.50 2.99 -8.38
CA CYS A 26 8.52 1.95 -8.31
C CYS A 26 8.88 1.70 -6.83
N ILE A 27 8.73 0.44 -6.39
CA ILE A 27 9.09 0.02 -5.03
C ILE A 27 10.21 -1.01 -5.16
N VAL A 28 11.41 -0.65 -4.70
CA VAL A 28 12.55 -1.56 -4.65
C VAL A 28 12.67 -2.15 -3.25
N ALA A 29 12.51 -3.47 -3.14
CA ALA A 29 12.55 -4.16 -1.85
C ALA A 29 13.03 -5.62 -1.98
N GLY A 30 13.83 -6.05 -1.00
CA GLY A 30 14.39 -7.41 -0.93
C GLY A 30 13.35 -8.53 -0.81
N ALA A 31 13.79 -9.78 -0.88
CA ALA A 31 12.93 -10.95 -0.62
C ALA A 31 12.30 -10.88 0.79
N GLY A 32 11.08 -11.40 0.97
CA GLY A 32 10.40 -11.41 2.28
C GLY A 32 9.89 -10.06 2.80
N SER A 33 10.19 -8.94 2.14
CA SER A 33 9.80 -7.57 2.56
C SER A 33 8.30 -7.24 2.50
N GLY A 34 7.45 -8.19 2.12
CA GLY A 34 6.00 -8.00 2.04
C GLY A 34 5.51 -7.29 0.77
N LYS A 35 6.23 -7.39 -0.36
CA LYS A 35 5.83 -6.78 -1.65
C LYS A 35 4.39 -7.08 -2.07
N THR A 36 3.97 -8.34 -2.01
CA THR A 36 2.59 -8.75 -2.33
C THR A 36 1.58 -8.13 -1.37
N ARG A 37 1.90 -8.06 -0.07
CA ARG A 37 1.07 -7.39 0.94
C ARG A 37 0.90 -5.90 0.63
N VAL A 38 1.97 -5.21 0.25
CA VAL A 38 1.92 -3.79 -0.14
C VAL A 38 1.07 -3.60 -1.39
N LEU A 39 1.25 -4.43 -2.42
CA LEU A 39 0.51 -4.32 -3.67
C LEU A 39 -1.01 -4.50 -3.46
N THR A 40 -1.43 -5.54 -2.75
CA THR A 40 -2.86 -5.81 -2.52
C THR A 40 -3.50 -4.75 -1.63
N ARG A 41 -2.78 -4.28 -0.61
CA ARG A 41 -3.24 -3.20 0.28
C ARG A 41 -3.34 -1.86 -0.46
N ARG A 42 -2.42 -1.54 -1.37
CA ARG A 42 -2.45 -0.34 -2.22
C ARG A 42 -3.66 -0.33 -3.15
N ILE A 43 -3.98 -1.46 -3.79
CA ILE A 43 -5.19 -1.60 -4.62
C ILE A 43 -6.43 -1.36 -3.78
N ALA A 44 -6.56 -2.07 -2.65
CA ALA A 44 -7.70 -1.90 -1.76
C ALA A 44 -7.85 -0.47 -1.23
N HIS A 45 -6.72 0.19 -0.92
CA HIS A 45 -6.69 1.58 -0.46
C HIS A 45 -7.22 2.53 -1.54
N ARG A 46 -6.67 2.49 -2.77
CA ARG A 46 -7.12 3.33 -3.89
C ARG A 46 -8.59 3.12 -4.24
N CYS A 47 -9.06 1.88 -4.21
CA CYS A 47 -10.49 1.59 -4.41
C CYS A 47 -11.38 2.17 -3.28
N SER A 48 -10.87 2.24 -2.06
CA SER A 48 -11.63 2.75 -0.91
C SER A 48 -11.56 4.27 -0.78
N THR A 49 -10.55 4.91 -1.35
CA THR A 49 -10.38 6.38 -1.37
C THR A 49 -10.86 7.02 -2.68
N GLU A 50 -11.37 6.22 -3.63
CA GLU A 50 -11.81 6.68 -4.97
C GLU A 50 -10.69 7.36 -5.79
N GLU A 51 -9.42 7.10 -5.45
CA GLU A 51 -8.27 7.61 -6.15
C GLU A 51 -7.80 6.62 -7.21
N LEU A 52 -8.49 6.51 -8.35
CA LEU A 52 -8.06 5.66 -9.48
C LEU A 52 -7.29 6.44 -10.54
#